data_AF-A0A9P7YNM1-F1
#
_entry.id   AF-A0A9P7YNM1-F1
#
_cell.length_a   1.000
_cell.length_b   1.000
_cell.length_c   1.000
_cell.angle_alpha   90.00
_cell.angle_beta   90.00
_cell.angle_gamma   90.00
#
_symmetry.space_group_name_H-M   'P 1'
#
loop_
_entity.id
_entity.type
_entity.pdbx_description
1 polymer ?
#
loop_
_entity_poly.entity_id
_entity_poly.type
_entity_poly.pdbx_seq_one_letter_code
_entity_poly.pdbx_strand_id
1 'polypeptide(L)' 'QHDANWNFILDQEGRPKMRPAQVRQRATPEGRAEGIPEGLVHMYPERCIEYTWTRREHKDEARKLIAKDRAIDR' A
#
# COMPACT_ATOMS: atom_id res chain seq x y z
N GLN A 1 -2.66 -14.55 16.14
CA GLN A 1 -2.88 -13.33 16.93
C GLN A 1 -2.52 -13.61 18.37
N HIS A 2 -2.00 -12.62 19.10
CA HIS A 2 -1.68 -12.74 20.52
C HIS A 2 -2.58 -11.86 21.38
N ASP A 3 -2.87 -12.28 22.60
CA ASP A 3 -3.50 -11.44 23.62
C ASP A 3 -2.50 -10.43 24.20
N ALA A 4 -2.95 -9.60 25.15
CA ALA A 4 -2.10 -8.61 25.84
C ALA A 4 -0.92 -9.24 26.61
N ASN A 5 -0.96 -10.55 26.85
CA ASN A 5 0.07 -11.31 27.56
C ASN A 5 0.91 -12.17 26.61
N TRP A 6 0.88 -11.88 25.30
CA TRP A 6 1.61 -12.59 24.25
C TRP A 6 1.21 -14.06 24.03
N ASN A 7 0.08 -14.51 24.55
CA ASN A 7 -0.42 -15.87 24.32
C ASN A 7 -1.21 -15.94 23.01
N PHE A 8 -1.13 -17.08 22.31
CA PHE A 8 -1.91 -17.30 21.10
C PHE A 8 -3.41 -17.27 21.40
N ILE A 9 -4.16 -16.43 20.68
CA ILE A 9 -5.61 -16.46 20.70
C ILE A 9 -6.06 -17.70 19.93
N LEU A 10 -6.72 -18.63 20.61
CA LEU A 10 -7.22 -19.88 20.03
C LEU A 10 -8.69 -19.76 19.60
N ASP A 11 -9.12 -20.61 18.67
CA ASP A 11 -10.52 -20.82 18.30
C ASP A 11 -11.21 -21.86 19.20
N GLN A 12 -12.48 -22.19 18.90
CA GLN A 12 -13.26 -23.17 19.68
C GLN A 12 -12.71 -24.60 19.59
N GLU A 13 -11.81 -24.88 18.65
CA GLU A 13 -11.15 -26.17 18.45
C GLU A 13 -9.72 -26.17 19.03
N GLY A 14 -9.31 -25.09 19.70
CA GLY A 14 -7.98 -24.95 20.29
C GLY A 14 -6.87 -24.62 19.29
N ARG A 15 -7.20 -24.21 18.06
CA ARG A 15 -6.22 -23.83 17.03
C ARG A 15 -5.98 -22.32 17.03
N PRO A 16 -4.77 -21.84 16.65
CA PRO A 16 -4.50 -20.41 16.58
C PRO A 16 -5.45 -19.69 15.62
N LYS A 17 -6.14 -18.67 16.12
CA LYS A 17 -7.05 -17.82 15.35
C LYS A 17 -6.23 -16.99 14.35
N MET A 18 -6.26 -17.43 13.10
CA MET A 18 -5.68 -16.72 11.96
C MET A 18 -6.68 -15.68 11.47
N ARG A 19 -6.41 -14.38 11.68
CA ARG A 19 -7.12 -13.35 10.92
C ARG A 19 -6.43 -13.19 9.57
N PRO A 20 -7.17 -13.15 8.45
CA PRO A 20 -6.56 -12.81 7.18
C PRO A 20 -5.92 -11.43 7.30
N ALA A 21 -4.64 -11.35 6.99
CA ALA A 21 -3.95 -10.06 6.91
C ALA A 21 -4.62 -9.24 5.81
N GLN A 22 -5.06 -8.02 6.12
CA GLN A 22 -5.74 -7.13 5.19
C GLN A 22 -4.73 -6.45 4.25
N VAL A 23 -3.79 -7.22 3.72
CA VAL A 23 -2.83 -6.81 2.71
C VAL A 23 -3.13 -7.64 1.48
N ARG A 24 -3.71 -7.01 0.46
CA ARG A 24 -3.78 -7.59 -0.88
C ARG A 24 -2.34 -7.78 -1.34
N GLN A 25 -1.81 -8.99 -1.18
CA GLN A 25 -0.43 -9.28 -1.51
C GLN A 25 -0.16 -8.92 -2.98
N ARG A 26 1.00 -8.34 -3.28
CA ARG A 26 1.52 -8.14 -4.66
C ARG A 26 1.53 -9.43 -5.51
N ALA A 27 1.34 -10.58 -4.89
CA ALA A 27 1.24 -11.89 -5.53
C ALA A 27 -0.08 -12.08 -6.30
N THR A 28 -1.18 -11.43 -5.91
CA THR A 28 -2.42 -11.46 -6.71
C THR A 28 -2.35 -10.41 -7.83
N PRO A 29 -3.00 -10.62 -8.99
CA PRO A 29 -3.04 -9.64 -10.06
C PRO A 29 -3.53 -8.25 -9.60
N GLU A 30 -4.53 -8.24 -8.70
CA GLU A 30 -5.11 -7.02 -8.12
C GLU A 30 -4.13 -6.34 -7.17
N GLY A 31 -3.49 -7.09 -6.27
CA GLY A 31 -2.49 -6.54 -5.35
C GLY A 31 -1.22 -6.09 -6.08
N ARG A 32 -0.90 -6.70 -7.22
CA ARG A 32 0.16 -6.23 -8.12
C ARG A 32 -0.26 -4.91 -8.78
N ALA A 33 -1.48 -4.85 -9.32
CA ALA A 33 -2.01 -3.65 -9.96
C ALA A 33 -2.26 -2.48 -8.99
N GLU A 34 -2.43 -2.72 -7.68
CA GLU A 34 -2.52 -1.69 -6.63
C GLU A 34 -1.14 -1.33 -6.05
N GLY A 35 -0.26 -2.32 -5.88
CA GLY A 35 1.11 -2.09 -5.38
C GLY A 35 2.09 -1.52 -6.41
N ILE A 36 1.78 -1.60 -7.71
CA ILE A 36 2.50 -0.90 -8.78
C ILE A 36 2.26 0.63 -8.70
N PRO A 37 1.01 1.14 -8.63
CA PRO A 37 0.70 2.55 -8.42
C PRO A 37 1.38 3.15 -7.19
N GLU A 38 1.30 2.52 -6.01
CA GLU A 38 1.92 3.09 -4.80
C GLU A 38 3.44 3.25 -4.96
N GLY A 39 4.12 2.19 -5.44
CA GLY A 39 5.56 2.27 -5.71
C GLY A 39 5.92 3.33 -6.75
N LEU A 40 5.06 3.50 -7.76
CA LEU A 40 5.24 4.50 -8.80
C LEU A 40 5.01 5.93 -8.29
N VAL A 41 3.99 6.16 -7.45
CA VAL A 41 3.70 7.48 -6.85
C VAL A 41 4.88 7.97 -6.01
N HIS A 42 5.46 7.10 -5.18
CA HIS A 42 6.53 7.52 -4.26
C HIS A 42 7.91 7.59 -4.91
N MET A 43 8.26 6.67 -5.81
CA MET A 43 9.59 6.64 -6.41
C MET A 43 9.72 7.45 -7.71
N TYR A 44 8.64 7.54 -8.50
CA TYR A 44 8.63 8.21 -9.80
C TYR A 44 7.34 9.02 -10.01
N PRO A 45 7.06 10.01 -9.16
CA PRO A 45 5.80 10.73 -9.18
C PRO A 45 5.52 11.41 -10.52
N GLU A 46 6.55 11.89 -11.25
CA GLU A 46 6.36 12.50 -12.57
C GLU A 46 5.76 11.52 -13.58
N ARG A 47 6.28 10.30 -13.63
CA ARG A 47 5.77 9.22 -14.52
C ARG A 47 4.37 8.78 -14.13
N CYS A 48 4.03 8.84 -12.83
CA CYS A 48 2.70 8.48 -12.35
C CYS A 48 1.59 9.36 -12.98
N ILE A 49 1.88 10.63 -13.24
CA ILE A 49 0.93 11.57 -13.85
C ILE A 49 0.72 11.29 -15.33
N GLU A 50 1.78 10.88 -16.04
CA GLU A 50 1.78 10.65 -17.48
C GLU A 50 1.00 9.39 -17.89
N TYR A 51 1.10 8.31 -17.10
CA TYR A 51 0.47 7.05 -17.49
C TYR A 51 -1.07 7.13 -17.46
N THR A 52 -1.70 6.50 -18.45
CA THR A 52 -3.17 6.48 -18.58
C THR A 52 -3.85 5.47 -17.66
N TRP A 53 -3.13 4.42 -17.25
CA TRP A 53 -3.63 3.35 -16.39
C TRP A 53 -3.60 3.70 -14.89
N THR A 54 -2.98 4.82 -14.51
CA THR A 54 -2.95 5.28 -13.11
C THR A 54 -4.25 6.02 -12.76
N ARG A 55 -4.81 5.70 -11.59
CA ARG A 55 -6.03 6.35 -11.10
C ARG A 55 -5.78 7.80 -10.73
N ARG A 56 -6.84 8.60 -10.77
CA ARG A 56 -6.79 10.03 -10.45
C ARG A 56 -6.24 10.31 -9.04
N GLU A 57 -6.63 9.49 -8.06
CA GLU A 57 -6.17 9.59 -6.66
C GLU A 57 -4.63 9.53 -6.57
N HIS A 58 -4.02 8.57 -7.27
CA HIS A 58 -2.56 8.40 -7.32
C HIS A 58 -1.87 9.57 -8.02
N LYS A 59 -2.46 10.12 -9.09
CA LYS A 59 -1.92 11.30 -9.77
C LYS A 59 -1.95 12.55 -8.88
N ASP A 60 -3.01 12.70 -8.10
CA ASP A 60 -3.14 13.83 -7.18
C ASP A 60 -2.15 13.75 -6.02
N GLU A 61 -1.87 12.55 -5.52
CA GLU A 61 -0.80 12.32 -4.55
C GLU A 61 0.59 12.58 -5.14
N ALA A 62 0.86 12.07 -6.35
CA ALA A 62 2.12 12.30 -7.05
C ALA A 62 2.41 13.80 -7.29
N ARG A 63 1.38 14.59 -7.64
CA ARG A 63 1.50 16.06 -7.78
C ARG A 63 1.91 16.73 -6.47
N LYS A 64 1.36 16.29 -5.34
CA LYS A 64 1.74 16.83 -4.01
C LYS A 64 3.19 16.54 -3.68
N LEU A 65 3.67 15.33 -4.00
CA LEU A 65 5.07 14.95 -3.80
C LEU A 65 6.02 15.82 -4.65
N ILE A 66 5.72 15.99 -5.95
CA ILE A 66 6.53 16.84 -6.84
C ILE A 66 6.58 18.29 -6.35
N ALA A 67 5.42 18.83 -5.93
CA ALA A 67 5.35 20.19 -5.41
C ALA A 67 6.18 20.35 -4.12
N LYS A 68 6.21 19.31 -3.27
CA LYS A 68 7.00 19.29 -2.04
C LYS A 68 8.50 19.24 -2.33
N ASP A 69 8.96 18.36 -3.22
CA ASP A 69 10.38 18.27 -3.58
C ASP A 69 10.88 19.59 -4.20
N ARG A 70 10.10 20.20 -5.11
CA ARG A 70 10.44 21.50 -5.69
C ARG A 70 10.52 22.64 -4.67
N ALA A 71 9.85 22.51 -3.52
CA ALA A 71 9.92 23.49 -2.44
C ALA A 71 11.13 23.26 -1.52
N ILE A 72 11.71 22.06 -1.51
CA ILE A 72 12.91 21.72 -0.73
C ILE A 72 14.19 22.16 -1.46
N ASP A 73 14.19 22.11 -2.79
CA ASP A 73 15.33 22.53 -3.63
C ASP A 73 15.53 24.05 -3.73
N ARG A 74 14.74 24.86 -2.99
CA ARG A 74 14.67 26.32 -3.12
C ARG A 74 15.09 27.04 -1.84
#